data_AF-A0A5C5ZKQ6-F1
#
_entry.id   AF-A0A5C5ZKQ6-F1
#
_cell.length_a   1.000
_cell.length_b   1.000
_cell.length_c   1.000
_cell.angle_alpha   90.00
_cell.angle_beta   90.00
_cell.angle_gamma   90.00
#
_symmetry.space_group_name_H-M   'P 1'
#
loop_
_entity.id
_entity.type
_entity.pdbx_description
1 polymer ?
#
loop_
_entity_poly.entity_id
_entity_poly.type
_entity_poly.pdbx_seq_one_letter_code
_entity_poly.pdbx_strand_id
1 'polypeptide(L)'
;MGIQVHCPHGHVFKVKNKYAGKKGLCPRCEGQVVVQVPDVMHSNEAERALKQARADEIRAHHPVRAGGSKPVGSDSSVFDDHPHEDASSSGSLLSSSVIRHNRRCECGASAPMWFAKCPGCGKFFEHR
;
A
#
# COMPACT_ATOMS: atom_id res chain seq x y z
N MET A 1 -2.33 -14.59 -7.40
CA MET A 1 -0.94 -14.68 -7.92
C MET A 1 -0.14 -15.67 -7.06
N GLY A 2 0.92 -16.28 -7.58
CA GLY A 2 1.68 -17.33 -6.86
C GLY A 2 3.15 -17.39 -7.29
N ILE A 3 4.00 -17.89 -6.40
CA ILE A 3 5.47 -17.95 -6.52
C ILE A 3 5.87 -19.33 -7.03
N GLN A 4 6.76 -19.39 -8.01
CA GLN A 4 7.33 -20.64 -8.50
C GLN A 4 8.56 -21.01 -7.66
N VAL A 5 8.58 -22.24 -7.15
CA VAL A 5 9.62 -22.76 -6.25
C VAL A 5 10.27 -23.97 -6.88
N HIS A 6 11.59 -24.00 -6.79
CA HIS A 6 12.43 -25.10 -7.26
C HIS A 6 12.94 -25.89 -6.06
N CYS A 7 12.67 -27.19 -6.05
CA CYS A 7 13.24 -28.13 -5.09
C CYS A 7 14.64 -28.56 -5.54
N PRO A 8 15.58 -28.85 -4.63
CA PRO A 8 16.91 -29.38 -4.97
C PRO A 8 16.87 -30.70 -5.77
N HIS A 9 15.79 -31.48 -5.68
CA HIS A 9 15.59 -32.69 -6.47
C HIS A 9 14.98 -32.44 -7.87
N GLY A 10 14.86 -31.18 -8.31
CA GLY A 10 14.38 -30.82 -9.66
C GLY A 10 12.87 -30.57 -9.79
N HIS A 11 12.12 -30.66 -8.70
CA HIS A 11 10.67 -30.45 -8.70
C HIS A 11 10.29 -28.96 -8.73
N VAL A 12 9.50 -28.54 -9.74
CA VAL A 12 8.98 -27.16 -9.86
C VAL A 12 7.49 -27.06 -9.51
N PHE A 13 7.13 -26.29 -8.50
CA PHE A 13 5.73 -26.15 -8.05
C PHE A 13 5.39 -24.71 -7.68
N LYS A 14 4.10 -24.40 -7.61
CA LYS A 14 3.60 -23.03 -7.36
C LYS A 14 2.95 -22.94 -5.99
N VAL A 15 3.38 -21.97 -5.18
CA VAL A 15 2.83 -21.70 -3.85
C VAL A 15 2.17 -20.32 -3.80
N LYS A 16 1.25 -20.14 -2.85
CA LYS A 16 0.61 -18.82 -2.62
C LYS A 16 1.64 -17.82 -2.08
N ASN A 17 1.48 -16.53 -2.42
CA ASN A 17 2.38 -15.46 -1.97
C ASN A 17 2.52 -15.36 -0.44
N LYS A 18 1.53 -15.80 0.33
CA LYS A 18 1.59 -15.84 1.81
C LYS A 18 2.69 -16.75 2.39
N TYR A 19 3.31 -17.56 1.54
CA TYR A 19 4.42 -18.45 1.88
C TYR A 19 5.77 -17.89 1.42
N ALA A 20 5.83 -16.68 0.83
CA ALA A 20 7.09 -15.99 0.52
C ALA A 20 8.01 -15.96 1.75
N GLY A 21 9.31 -16.24 1.54
CA GLY A 21 10.33 -16.23 2.59
C GLY A 21 10.22 -17.35 3.64
N LYS A 22 9.20 -18.23 3.55
CA LYS A 22 9.03 -19.34 4.51
C LYS A 22 9.69 -20.62 4.00
N LYS A 23 10.03 -21.50 4.96
CA LYS A 23 10.42 -22.88 4.69
C LYS A 23 9.17 -23.73 4.54
N GLY A 24 9.15 -24.60 3.53
CA GLY A 24 8.08 -25.56 3.28
C GLY A 24 8.63 -26.93 2.94
N LEU A 25 7.75 -27.91 2.80
CA LEU A 25 8.11 -29.25 2.36
C LEU A 25 7.74 -29.43 0.89
N CYS A 26 8.60 -30.10 0.14
CA CYS A 26 8.30 -30.47 -1.24
C CYS A 26 7.24 -31.59 -1.26
N PRO A 27 6.09 -31.41 -1.93
CA PRO A 27 5.03 -32.43 -1.97
C PRO A 27 5.33 -33.63 -2.86
N ARG A 28 6.42 -33.58 -3.65
CA ARG A 28 6.80 -34.64 -4.61
C ARG A 28 8.03 -35.44 -4.19
N CYS A 29 8.74 -35.01 -3.14
CA CYS A 29 9.88 -35.79 -2.65
C CYS A 29 9.40 -36.83 -1.64
N GLU A 30 9.85 -38.08 -1.77
CA GLU A 30 9.53 -39.18 -0.86
C GLU A 30 10.17 -39.04 0.54
N GLY A 31 10.82 -37.91 0.83
CA GLY A 31 11.53 -37.67 2.09
C GLY A 31 11.27 -36.30 2.73
N GLN A 32 10.12 -35.65 2.48
CA GLN A 32 9.77 -34.34 3.07
C GLN A 32 10.94 -33.34 3.01
N VAL A 33 11.42 -33.08 1.80
CA VAL A 33 12.59 -32.22 1.60
C VAL A 33 12.22 -30.76 1.84
N VAL A 34 12.97 -30.09 2.71
CA VAL A 34 12.76 -28.68 3.04
C VAL A 34 13.19 -27.81 1.87
N VAL A 35 12.29 -26.95 1.43
CA VAL A 35 12.46 -26.01 0.32
C VAL A 35 12.21 -24.59 0.82
N GLN A 36 13.07 -23.66 0.40
CA GLN A 36 12.92 -22.24 0.72
C GLN A 36 12.10 -21.57 -0.37
N VAL A 37 11.02 -20.89 0.02
CA VAL A 37 10.22 -20.10 -0.91
C VAL A 37 10.89 -18.74 -1.11
N PRO A 38 11.16 -18.32 -2.36
CA PRO A 38 11.72 -17.00 -2.64
C PRO A 38 10.85 -15.88 -2.07
N ASP A 39 11.47 -14.86 -1.49
CA ASP A 39 10.78 -13.67 -1.06
C ASP A 39 10.64 -12.68 -2.22
N VAL A 40 9.43 -12.58 -2.76
CA VAL A 40 9.10 -11.67 -3.86
C VAL A 40 8.80 -10.25 -3.40
N MET A 41 8.71 -9.98 -2.09
CA MET A 41 8.52 -8.61 -1.56
C MET A 41 9.85 -7.90 -1.33
N HIS A 42 10.95 -8.63 -1.16
CA HIS A 42 12.31 -8.10 -0.95
C HIS A 42 13.25 -8.41 -2.11
N SER A 43 12.72 -8.52 -3.34
CA SER A 43 13.58 -8.56 -4.52
C SER A 43 14.32 -7.22 -4.63
N ASN A 44 15.64 -7.23 -4.42
CA ASN A 44 16.57 -6.11 -4.65
C ASN A 44 16.30 -5.35 -5.96
N GLU A 45 15.75 -6.04 -6.95
CA GLU A 45 15.40 -5.51 -8.26
C GLU A 45 14.28 -4.47 -8.21
N ALA A 46 13.26 -4.68 -7.36
CA ALA A 46 12.17 -3.73 -7.15
C ALA A 46 12.66 -2.46 -6.42
N GLU A 47 13.52 -2.64 -5.40
CA GLU A 47 14.13 -1.51 -4.69
C GLU A 47 15.07 -0.70 -5.60
N ARG A 48 15.85 -1.38 -6.45
CA ARG A 48 16.70 -0.74 -7.46
C ARG A 48 15.89 0.05 -8.47
N ALA A 49 14.80 -0.54 -9.00
CA ALA A 49 13.92 0.14 -9.94
C ALA A 49 13.29 1.39 -9.32
N LEU A 50 12.82 1.31 -8.07
CA LEU A 50 12.27 2.45 -7.33
C LEU A 50 13.31 3.55 -7.12
N LYS A 51 14.52 3.18 -6.70
CA LYS A 51 15.62 4.13 -6.48
C LYS A 51 16.04 4.81 -7.78
N GLN A 52 16.05 4.07 -8.88
CA GLN A 52 16.37 4.60 -10.21
C GLN A 52 15.31 5.57 -10.70
N ALA A 53 14.02 5.21 -10.60
CA ALA A 53 12.92 6.09 -10.96
C ALA A 53 12.98 7.42 -10.19
N ARG A 54 13.22 7.36 -8.88
CA ARG A 54 13.38 8.57 -8.04
C ARG A 54 14.58 9.42 -8.45
N ALA A 55 15.70 8.81 -8.85
CA ALA A 55 16.88 9.54 -9.30
C ALA A 55 16.66 10.23 -10.66
N ASP A 56 15.93 9.57 -11.57
CA ASP A 56 15.58 10.14 -12.87
C ASP A 56 14.59 11.31 -12.74
N GLU A 57 13.65 11.27 -11.79
CA GLU A 57 12.78 12.41 -11.45
C GLU A 57 13.61 13.63 -10.98
N ILE A 58 14.54 13.43 -10.04
CA ILE A 58 15.42 14.50 -9.55
C ILE A 58 16.25 15.09 -10.68
N ARG A 59 16.76 14.25 -11.59
CA ARG A 59 17.54 14.68 -12.75
C ARG A 59 16.69 15.45 -13.76
N ALA A 60 15.45 15.01 -14.01
CA ALA A 60 14.56 15.65 -14.97
C ALA A 60 14.07 17.04 -14.51
N HIS A 61 13.93 17.25 -13.21
CA HIS A 61 13.49 18.53 -12.63
C HIS A 61 14.62 19.54 -12.37
N HIS A 62 15.89 19.18 -12.54
CA HIS A 62 17.02 20.10 -12.49
C HIS A 62 17.51 20.42 -13.91
N PRO A 63 17.08 21.54 -14.54
CA PRO A 63 17.74 22.01 -15.73
C PRO A 63 19.19 22.36 -15.36
N VAL A 64 20.13 21.67 -15.98
CA VAL A 64 21.56 21.97 -15.94
C VAL A 64 21.75 23.37 -16.50
N ARG A 65 21.78 24.40 -15.65
CA ARG A 65 22.44 25.66 -15.98
C ARG A 65 23.95 25.40 -15.89
N ALA A 66 24.53 25.05 -17.01
CA ALA A 66 25.97 25.13 -17.21
C ALA A 66 26.39 26.61 -17.05
N GLY A 67 27.19 26.90 -16.03
CA GLY A 67 27.78 28.22 -15.81
C GLY A 67 27.96 28.51 -14.33
N GLY A 68 29.21 28.52 -13.87
CA GLY A 68 29.58 28.48 -12.46
C GLY A 68 29.17 29.71 -11.64
N SER A 69 29.03 29.51 -10.33
CA SER A 69 29.53 30.36 -9.23
C SER A 69 29.06 29.80 -7.89
N LYS A 70 30.02 29.64 -6.95
CA LYS A 70 30.00 29.47 -5.48
C LYS A 70 28.70 29.13 -4.72
N PRO A 71 28.77 28.29 -3.66
CA PRO A 71 27.63 28.03 -2.79
C PRO A 71 27.45 29.23 -1.83
N VAL A 72 26.32 29.91 -1.92
CA VAL A 72 25.83 30.78 -0.85
C VAL A 72 24.66 30.06 -0.22
N GLY A 73 24.74 29.85 1.09
CA GLY A 73 23.67 29.25 1.88
C GLY A 73 22.36 29.97 1.61
N SER A 74 21.35 29.22 1.21
CA SER A 74 19.96 29.65 1.25
C SER A 74 19.21 28.57 1.98
N ASP A 75 19.18 28.76 3.30
CA ASP A 75 18.18 28.21 4.20
C ASP A 75 16.81 28.49 3.56
N SER A 76 16.20 27.45 2.99
CA SER A 76 14.86 27.55 2.43
C SER A 76 13.91 27.14 3.54
N SER A 77 13.61 28.11 4.40
CA SER A 77 12.61 27.99 5.47
C SER A 77 11.24 27.75 4.80
N VAL A 78 10.73 26.51 4.85
CA VAL A 78 9.39 26.12 4.35
C VAL A 78 8.31 26.41 5.40
N PHE A 79 8.43 27.53 6.10
CA PHE A 79 7.47 27.95 7.12
C PHE A 79 7.46 29.48 7.21
N ASP A 80 6.68 30.12 6.35
CA ASP A 80 5.88 31.30 6.73
C ASP A 80 4.83 31.54 5.64
N ASP A 81 3.64 30.95 5.79
CA ASP A 81 2.42 31.43 5.15
C ASP A 81 1.42 31.70 6.28
N HIS A 82 1.32 32.98 6.62
CA HIS A 82 0.47 33.52 7.67
C HIS A 82 -0.99 33.44 7.22
N PRO A 83 -1.90 32.81 7.97
CA PRO A 83 -3.30 32.69 7.56
C PRO A 83 -3.98 34.06 7.67
N HIS A 84 -4.34 34.62 6.51
CA HIS A 84 -5.37 35.66 6.46
C HIS A 84 -6.73 34.96 6.54
N GLU A 85 -7.41 35.17 7.66
CA GLU A 85 -8.83 34.87 7.83
C GLU A 85 -9.62 35.63 6.76
N ASP A 86 -10.19 34.91 5.80
CA ASP A 86 -11.55 35.13 5.29
C ASP A 86 -11.89 34.08 4.22
N ALA A 87 -12.82 33.20 4.61
CA ALA A 87 -13.82 32.55 3.78
C ALA A 87 -13.42 31.75 2.52
N SER A 88 -13.91 30.51 2.55
CA SER A 88 -14.18 29.63 1.41
C SER A 88 -13.04 28.73 0.95
N SER A 89 -12.68 27.79 1.84
CA SER A 89 -12.09 26.51 1.45
C SER A 89 -13.11 25.73 0.60
N SER A 90 -13.16 26.04 -0.69
CA SER A 90 -13.80 25.20 -1.71
C SER A 90 -12.81 24.09 -2.08
N GLY A 91 -12.52 23.23 -1.12
CA GLY A 91 -11.80 21.99 -1.33
C GLY A 91 -12.68 21.01 -2.09
N SER A 92 -12.54 20.99 -3.41
CA SER A 92 -13.18 20.02 -4.30
C SER A 92 -12.70 18.59 -3.98
N LEU A 93 -13.34 17.95 -3.00
CA LEU A 93 -13.27 16.50 -2.75
C LEU A 93 -14.48 15.80 -3.39
N LEU A 94 -14.70 16.03 -4.69
CA LEU A 94 -15.72 15.34 -5.48
C LEU A 94 -15.11 14.15 -6.23
N SER A 95 -14.52 13.18 -5.52
CA SER A 95 -14.30 11.83 -6.09
C SER A 95 -13.96 10.78 -5.04
N SER A 96 -14.80 10.64 -4.03
CA SER A 96 -14.88 9.38 -3.29
C SER A 96 -16.32 9.11 -2.93
N SER A 97 -17.11 8.76 -3.94
CA SER A 97 -18.39 8.07 -3.75
C SER A 97 -18.10 6.69 -3.18
N VAL A 98 -17.69 6.63 -1.91
CA VAL A 98 -17.69 5.41 -1.13
C VAL A 98 -19.14 4.99 -1.05
N ILE A 99 -19.51 3.96 -1.81
CA ILE A 99 -20.83 3.33 -1.73
C ILE A 99 -20.93 2.78 -0.30
N ARG A 100 -21.53 3.57 0.60
CA ARG A 100 -21.77 3.16 1.98
C ARG A 100 -22.94 2.18 1.95
N HIS A 101 -22.62 0.88 1.99
CA HIS A 101 -23.62 -0.15 2.22
C HIS A 101 -24.13 -0.02 3.66
N ASN A 102 -25.20 0.76 3.83
CA ASN A 102 -25.89 0.92 5.08
C ASN A 102 -27.03 -0.09 5.19
N ARG A 103 -27.21 -0.67 6.38
CA ARG A 103 -28.40 -1.44 6.74
C ARG A 103 -29.31 -0.59 7.63
N ARG A 104 -30.62 -0.73 7.41
CA ARG A 104 -31.64 -0.06 8.23
C ARG A 104 -31.99 -0.94 9.42
N CYS A 105 -32.03 -0.34 10.60
CA CYS A 105 -32.54 -0.98 11.80
C CYS A 105 -34.07 -0.84 11.85
N GLU A 106 -34.74 -1.71 12.60
CA GLU A 106 -36.17 -1.62 12.88
C GLU A 106 -36.58 -0.31 13.58
N CYS A 107 -35.64 0.32 14.30
CA CYS A 107 -35.87 1.63 14.91
C CYS A 107 -35.76 2.82 13.92
N GLY A 108 -35.52 2.55 12.64
CA GLY A 108 -35.39 3.58 11.59
C GLY A 108 -33.99 4.17 11.43
N ALA A 109 -33.08 3.93 12.37
CA ALA A 109 -31.69 4.37 12.24
C ALA A 109 -30.93 3.56 11.17
N SER A 110 -30.10 4.26 10.40
CA SER A 110 -29.24 3.67 9.37
C SER A 110 -27.83 3.51 9.93
N ALA A 111 -27.30 2.28 9.89
CA ALA A 111 -25.93 1.99 10.31
C ALA A 111 -25.14 1.36 9.16
N PRO A 112 -23.83 1.63 9.04
CA PRO A 112 -22.98 0.90 8.12
C PRO A 112 -23.03 -0.61 8.40
N MET A 113 -22.91 -1.44 7.36
CA MET A 113 -23.03 -2.90 7.49
C MET A 113 -22.04 -3.51 8.50
N TRP A 114 -20.87 -2.90 8.70
CA TRP A 114 -19.85 -3.37 9.66
C TRP A 114 -20.20 -3.12 11.13
N PHE A 115 -21.23 -2.34 11.44
CA PHE A 115 -21.64 -2.08 12.83
C PHE A 115 -22.45 -3.25 13.39
N ALA A 116 -21.91 -4.03 14.32
CA ALA A 116 -22.63 -5.14 14.96
C ALA A 116 -23.92 -4.71 15.69
N LYS A 117 -23.95 -3.51 16.27
CA LYS A 117 -25.09 -2.92 16.98
C LYS A 117 -25.59 -1.65 16.30
N CYS A 118 -26.88 -1.40 16.38
CA CYS A 118 -27.47 -0.14 15.93
C CYS A 118 -27.04 1.02 16.86
N PRO A 119 -26.54 2.15 16.32
CA PRO A 119 -26.15 3.30 17.13
C PRO A 119 -27.36 4.04 17.74
N GLY A 120 -28.56 3.86 17.19
CA GLY A 120 -29.78 4.49 17.70
C GLY A 120 -30.40 3.75 18.90
N CYS A 121 -30.52 2.42 18.82
CA CYS A 121 -31.22 1.62 19.84
C CYS A 121 -30.35 0.58 20.56
N GLY A 122 -29.07 0.42 20.18
CA GLY A 122 -28.14 -0.50 20.82
C GLY A 122 -28.38 -2.00 20.54
N LYS A 123 -29.47 -2.36 19.84
CA LYS A 123 -29.78 -3.74 19.46
C LYS A 123 -28.80 -4.26 18.41
N PHE A 124 -28.50 -5.55 18.47
CA PHE A 124 -27.74 -6.22 17.42
C PHE A 124 -28.59 -6.39 16.16
N PHE A 125 -27.96 -6.30 15.01
CA PHE A 125 -28.62 -6.65 13.76
C PHE A 125 -28.51 -8.16 13.54
N GLU A 126 -29.63 -8.81 13.24
CA GLU A 126 -29.65 -10.24 12.93
C GLU A 126 -29.05 -10.49 11.53
N HIS A 127 -28.20 -11.51 11.43
CA HIS A 127 -27.69 -12.01 10.16
C HIS A 127 -28.73 -13.01 9.61
N ARG A 128 -29.51 -12.57 8.63
CA ARG A 128 -30.43 -13.44 7.89
C ARG A 128 -29.72 -14.16 6.76
#